data_AF-A0A3B8WK23-F1
#
_entry.id   AF-A0A3B8WK23-F1
#
_cell.length_a   1.000
_cell.length_b   1.000
_cell.length_c   1.000
_cell.angle_alpha   90.00
_cell.angle_beta   90.00
_cell.angle_gamma   90.00
#
_symmetry.space_group_name_H-M   'P 1'
#
loop_
_entity.id
_entity.type
_entity.pdbx_description
1 polymer ?
#
loop_
_entity_poly.entity_id
_entity_poly.type
_entity_poly.pdbx_seq_one_letter_code
_entity_poly.pdbx_strand_id
1 'polypeptide(L)'
;NIGGGGFMLISRGDGSDPEAIDYRETAPAAATETMFQDQDGNVVSERSRFSHKAAGVPGTVAGLALALERHGTLSLSQALAPAIRLAREGFVVPHRFTEGLEQARDRLERWPATRATFYIKDGSAPQPGEVFRQPELADTLQRIAEQGVKGFYEGETARLIVAEMQRGEGLITLEDLRNYEPAVRQPVHGTYRGFDIYSMSPPSSGGTHIVQILNILEDYPIGEWGHNSANTIHHMAEAMKLAYAARSEYLGDTDFVAVPLEGLTSKGYADQLRTSIKADKARPASEIAPGKPGPWESPETTHFSVVDRWGNAVSNTYTINFSYGSGITVAGAGFLLNNEMDDFSAKPGVPNAYGLIGGEANKVEPGKRMLSSMSPTIVRKDDRNFLVTGSPGGSRIITTTLQVIMNVIDHNMNIQTAVSAPRIHHQWLPDEIRVEQGISPDTLDLLRARGHTINTGSAMGAIQSILIGEDGTLYGGADPRRSTSSAMGF
;
A
#
# COMPACT_ATOMS: atom_id res chain seq x y z
N ASN A 1 -0.05 -7.73 -11.83
CA ASN A 1 0.41 -6.34 -11.79
C ASN A 1 1.89 -6.35 -12.16
N ILE A 2 2.23 -5.92 -13.37
CA ILE A 2 3.61 -5.65 -13.83
C ILE A 2 3.78 -4.19 -14.28
N GLY A 3 2.71 -3.39 -14.20
CA GLY A 3 2.64 -2.00 -14.65
C GLY A 3 2.65 -0.97 -13.51
N GLY A 4 2.92 -1.40 -12.28
CA GLY A 4 3.08 -0.53 -11.11
C GLY A 4 4.32 -0.88 -10.30
N GLY A 5 4.29 -0.62 -8.99
CA GLY A 5 5.40 -0.76 -8.07
C GLY A 5 4.97 -1.17 -6.66
N GLY A 6 5.91 -1.16 -5.73
CA GLY A 6 5.67 -1.67 -4.38
C GLY A 6 6.90 -1.72 -3.48
N PHE A 7 6.71 -2.40 -2.36
CA PHE A 7 7.74 -2.59 -1.33
C PHE A 7 7.71 -4.01 -0.81
N MET A 8 8.89 -4.56 -0.57
CA MET A 8 9.08 -5.89 0.00
C MET A 8 10.00 -5.81 1.20
N LEU A 9 9.59 -6.37 2.33
CA LEU A 9 10.49 -6.71 3.44
C LEU A 9 10.84 -8.19 3.37
N ILE A 10 12.11 -8.50 3.55
CA ILE A 10 12.66 -9.85 3.58
C ILE A 10 13.44 -10.02 4.88
N SER A 11 13.04 -10.97 5.72
CA SER A 11 13.75 -11.32 6.96
C SER A 11 14.16 -12.78 6.89
N ARG A 12 15.45 -13.07 7.04
CA ARG A 12 15.94 -14.45 7.00
C ARG A 12 15.72 -15.14 8.34
N GLY A 13 15.54 -16.46 8.32
CA GLY A 13 15.38 -17.25 9.54
C GLY A 13 16.67 -17.47 10.34
N ASP A 14 17.80 -16.98 9.84
CA ASP A 14 19.13 -17.10 10.47
C ASP A 14 19.46 -15.95 11.44
N GLY A 15 18.52 -15.03 11.64
CA GLY A 15 18.64 -13.92 12.57
C GLY A 15 19.29 -12.67 11.98
N SER A 16 19.66 -12.66 10.70
CA SER A 16 20.15 -11.45 10.04
C SER A 16 19.12 -10.32 10.08
N ASP A 17 19.58 -9.07 10.00
CA ASP A 17 18.69 -7.92 9.91
C ASP A 17 17.80 -8.01 8.66
N PRO A 18 16.51 -7.62 8.76
CA PRO A 18 15.63 -7.58 7.60
C PRO A 18 16.11 -6.56 6.56
N GLU A 19 15.91 -6.89 5.30
CA GLU A 19 16.17 -6.02 4.16
C GLU A 19 14.85 -5.48 3.58
N ALA A 20 14.85 -4.24 3.08
CA ALA A 20 13.74 -3.70 2.31
C ALA A 20 14.13 -3.48 0.84
N ILE A 21 13.30 -3.95 -0.08
CA ILE A 21 13.40 -3.65 -1.51
C ILE A 21 12.30 -2.67 -1.88
N ASP A 22 12.71 -1.45 -2.25
CA ASP A 22 11.88 -0.39 -2.81
C ASP A 22 11.87 -0.50 -4.34
N TYR A 23 10.74 -0.94 -4.87
CA TYR A 23 10.47 -0.97 -6.30
C TYR A 23 9.26 -0.09 -6.64
N ARG A 24 9.12 1.01 -5.90
CA ARG A 24 8.17 2.07 -6.21
C ARG A 24 8.47 2.69 -7.57
N GLU A 25 7.42 3.14 -8.22
CA GLU A 25 7.50 3.87 -9.48
C GLU A 25 8.28 5.18 -9.31
N THR A 26 8.97 5.60 -10.38
CA THR A 26 9.64 6.90 -10.44
C THR A 26 8.91 7.84 -11.40
N ALA A 27 8.95 9.14 -11.12
CA ALA A 27 8.49 10.16 -12.05
C ALA A 27 9.37 10.14 -13.32
N PRO A 28 8.79 10.14 -14.53
CA PRO A 28 9.56 10.26 -15.76
C PRO A 28 10.42 11.54 -15.80
N ALA A 29 11.51 11.54 -16.55
CA ALA A 29 12.43 12.67 -16.64
C ALA A 29 11.76 13.97 -17.12
N ALA A 30 10.68 13.84 -17.90
CA ALA A 30 9.89 14.97 -18.41
C ALA A 30 8.79 15.46 -17.43
N ALA A 31 8.66 14.86 -16.25
CA ALA A 31 7.69 15.30 -15.25
C ALA A 31 8.03 16.70 -14.72
N THR A 32 7.02 17.51 -14.44
CA THR A 32 7.19 18.86 -13.90
C THR A 32 6.30 19.08 -12.69
N GLU A 33 6.72 19.96 -11.79
CA GLU A 33 6.00 20.28 -10.55
C GLU A 33 4.52 20.65 -10.79
N THR A 34 4.24 21.35 -11.89
CA THR A 34 2.92 21.89 -12.22
C THR A 34 2.15 21.07 -13.27
N MET A 35 2.59 19.87 -13.63
CA MET A 35 1.96 19.07 -14.70
C MET A 35 0.48 18.73 -14.45
N PHE A 36 0.06 18.74 -13.18
CA PHE A 36 -1.32 18.50 -12.75
C PHE A 36 -2.10 19.79 -12.46
N GLN A 37 -1.57 20.95 -12.82
CA GLN A 37 -2.23 22.24 -12.63
C GLN A 37 -2.73 22.82 -13.96
N ASP A 38 -3.82 23.59 -13.93
CA ASP A 38 -4.25 24.42 -15.05
C ASP A 38 -3.40 25.72 -15.14
N GLN A 39 -3.73 26.59 -16.09
CA GLN A 39 -2.98 27.85 -16.31
C GLN A 39 -3.13 28.84 -15.14
N ASP A 40 -4.17 28.68 -14.33
CA ASP A 40 -4.45 29.50 -13.15
C ASP A 40 -3.85 28.90 -11.86
N GLY A 41 -3.16 27.75 -11.97
CA GLY A 41 -2.55 27.06 -10.84
C GLY A 41 -3.54 26.26 -9.98
N ASN A 42 -4.71 25.93 -10.50
CA ASN A 42 -5.66 25.02 -9.85
C ASN A 42 -5.35 23.57 -10.21
N VAL A 43 -5.50 22.66 -9.24
CA VAL A 43 -5.26 21.23 -9.46
C VAL A 43 -6.36 20.64 -10.35
N VAL A 44 -5.95 19.89 -11.37
CA VAL A 44 -6.81 19.15 -12.29
C VAL A 44 -6.67 17.65 -12.01
N SER A 45 -7.48 17.13 -11.08
CA SER A 45 -7.38 15.75 -10.57
C SER A 45 -7.47 14.67 -11.65
N GLU A 46 -8.25 14.90 -12.71
CA GLU A 46 -8.35 13.95 -13.83
C GLU A 46 -6.99 13.67 -14.49
N ARG A 47 -6.07 14.65 -14.51
CA ARG A 47 -4.74 14.47 -15.10
C ARG A 47 -3.87 13.53 -14.27
N SER A 48 -3.94 13.59 -12.95
CA SER A 48 -3.17 12.71 -12.06
C SER A 48 -3.80 11.34 -11.86
N ARG A 49 -5.07 11.16 -12.22
CA ARG A 49 -5.84 9.93 -11.95
C ARG A 49 -6.14 9.09 -13.16
N PHE A 50 -6.58 9.70 -14.27
CA PHE A 50 -7.20 9.00 -15.38
C PHE A 50 -6.61 9.42 -16.73
N SER A 51 -5.30 9.70 -16.77
CA SER A 51 -4.58 10.05 -17.99
C SER A 51 -3.22 9.34 -18.06
N HIS A 52 -2.59 9.30 -19.24
CA HIS A 52 -1.25 8.73 -19.39
C HIS A 52 -0.17 9.49 -18.61
N LYS A 53 -0.42 10.76 -18.24
CA LYS A 53 0.47 11.57 -17.38
C LYS A 53 0.46 11.11 -15.92
N ALA A 54 -0.52 10.29 -15.53
CA ALA A 54 -0.62 9.71 -14.20
C ALA A 54 0.35 8.55 -13.96
N ALA A 55 0.92 7.97 -15.02
CA ALA A 55 1.76 6.80 -14.92
C ALA A 55 3.20 7.17 -14.52
N GLY A 56 3.66 6.60 -13.40
CA GLY A 56 5.09 6.51 -13.09
C GLY A 56 5.74 5.33 -13.80
N VAL A 57 7.06 5.31 -13.89
CA VAL A 57 7.83 4.22 -14.52
C VAL A 57 7.64 2.94 -13.69
N PRO A 58 7.09 1.84 -14.26
CA PRO A 58 6.75 0.64 -13.49
C PRO A 58 7.97 -0.07 -12.88
N GLY A 59 7.88 -0.40 -11.58
CA GLY A 59 8.99 -1.02 -10.84
C GLY A 59 8.88 -2.52 -10.55
N THR A 60 7.68 -3.09 -10.66
CA THR A 60 7.40 -4.45 -10.16
C THR A 60 8.31 -5.52 -10.76
N VAL A 61 8.58 -5.46 -12.06
CA VAL A 61 9.41 -6.48 -12.72
C VAL A 61 10.83 -6.48 -12.19
N ALA A 62 11.46 -5.30 -12.10
CA ALA A 62 12.82 -5.20 -11.58
C ALA A 62 12.89 -5.54 -10.08
N GLY A 63 11.93 -5.09 -9.27
CA GLY A 63 11.89 -5.37 -7.83
C GLY A 63 11.79 -6.86 -7.50
N LEU A 64 10.85 -7.57 -8.14
CA LEU A 64 10.67 -9.01 -7.91
C LEU A 64 11.84 -9.82 -8.49
N ALA A 65 12.42 -9.39 -9.61
CA ALA A 65 13.62 -10.04 -10.16
C ALA A 65 14.84 -9.85 -9.24
N LEU A 66 15.03 -8.66 -8.66
CA LEU A 66 16.11 -8.40 -7.70
C LEU A 66 15.95 -9.25 -6.43
N ALA A 67 14.72 -9.39 -5.91
CA ALA A 67 14.44 -10.26 -4.77
C ALA A 67 14.83 -11.72 -5.07
N LEU A 68 14.46 -12.22 -6.26
CA LEU A 68 14.81 -13.56 -6.70
C LEU A 68 16.32 -13.74 -6.90
N GLU A 69 17.02 -12.75 -7.45
CA GLU A 69 18.47 -12.77 -7.62
C GLU A 69 19.20 -12.84 -6.27
N ARG A 70 18.75 -12.06 -5.28
CA ARG A 70 19.42 -11.93 -3.98
C ARG A 70 19.09 -13.08 -3.01
N HIS A 71 17.84 -13.55 -3.03
CA HIS A 71 17.32 -14.46 -2.00
C HIS A 71 16.67 -15.73 -2.57
N GLY A 72 16.43 -15.79 -3.87
CA GLY A 72 15.73 -16.89 -4.52
C GLY A 72 16.61 -18.10 -4.80
N THR A 73 15.95 -19.25 -5.00
CA THR A 73 16.59 -20.51 -5.38
C THR A 73 16.09 -21.07 -6.71
N LEU A 74 15.19 -20.32 -7.38
CA LEU A 74 14.58 -20.69 -8.67
C LEU A 74 15.01 -19.69 -9.74
N SER A 75 15.00 -20.12 -11.00
CA SER A 75 15.19 -19.19 -12.11
C SER A 75 13.95 -18.31 -12.32
N LEU A 76 14.13 -17.14 -12.93
CA LEU A 76 13.01 -16.23 -13.24
C LEU A 76 11.95 -16.91 -14.14
N SER A 77 12.39 -17.75 -15.08
CA SER A 77 11.51 -18.55 -15.93
C SER A 77 10.65 -19.53 -15.12
N GLN A 78 11.24 -20.22 -14.14
CA GLN A 78 10.49 -21.11 -13.25
C GLN A 78 9.48 -20.35 -12.39
N ALA A 79 9.87 -19.19 -11.85
CA ALA A 79 9.00 -18.34 -11.04
C ALA A 79 7.81 -17.79 -11.84
N LEU A 80 8.00 -17.43 -13.12
CA LEU A 80 6.96 -16.85 -13.98
C LEU A 80 6.07 -17.89 -14.67
N ALA A 81 6.51 -19.14 -14.81
CA ALA A 81 5.79 -20.17 -15.56
C ALA A 81 4.31 -20.34 -15.14
N PRO A 82 3.93 -20.33 -13.84
CA PRO A 82 2.53 -20.41 -13.44
C PRO A 82 1.71 -19.21 -13.92
N ALA A 83 2.26 -17.99 -13.84
CA ALA A 83 1.58 -16.77 -14.26
C ALA A 83 1.38 -16.72 -15.79
N ILE A 84 2.39 -17.15 -16.55
CA ILE A 84 2.31 -17.28 -18.02
C ILE A 84 1.19 -18.25 -18.41
N ARG A 85 1.12 -19.41 -17.74
CA ARG A 85 0.08 -20.41 -17.98
C ARG A 85 -1.31 -19.85 -17.70
N LEU A 86 -1.52 -19.22 -16.54
CA LEU A 86 -2.80 -18.63 -16.17
C LEU A 86 -3.22 -17.51 -17.14
N ALA A 87 -2.29 -16.68 -17.61
CA ALA A 87 -2.59 -15.65 -18.59
C ALA A 87 -2.98 -16.24 -19.96
N ARG A 88 -2.30 -17.31 -20.41
CA ARG A 88 -2.50 -17.93 -21.72
C ARG A 88 -3.71 -18.86 -21.78
N GLU A 89 -3.83 -19.77 -20.82
CA GLU A 89 -4.88 -20.78 -20.75
C GLU A 89 -6.16 -20.24 -20.10
N GLY A 90 -6.01 -19.27 -19.20
CA GLY A 90 -7.08 -18.57 -18.49
C GLY A 90 -7.33 -19.10 -17.09
N PHE A 91 -8.18 -18.39 -16.36
CA PHE A 91 -8.68 -18.79 -15.05
C PHE A 91 -10.21 -18.62 -14.96
N VAL A 92 -10.82 -19.37 -14.05
CA VAL A 92 -12.27 -19.25 -13.78
C VAL A 92 -12.55 -17.95 -13.05
N VAL A 93 -13.40 -17.12 -13.64
CA VAL A 93 -13.73 -15.79 -13.13
C VAL A 93 -14.44 -15.91 -11.77
N PRO A 94 -13.87 -15.33 -10.69
CA PRO A 94 -14.58 -15.22 -9.42
C PRO A 94 -15.53 -14.02 -9.43
N HIS A 95 -16.55 -14.04 -8.57
CA HIS A 95 -17.55 -12.96 -8.47
C HIS A 95 -16.94 -11.56 -8.34
N ARG A 96 -15.92 -11.41 -7.48
CA ARG A 96 -15.23 -10.13 -7.24
C ARG A 96 -14.58 -9.55 -8.51
N PHE A 97 -14.16 -10.39 -9.46
CA PHE A 97 -13.57 -9.92 -10.72
C PHE A 97 -14.61 -9.20 -11.57
N THR A 98 -15.78 -9.82 -11.77
CA THR A 98 -16.91 -9.23 -12.47
C THR A 98 -17.38 -7.95 -11.78
N GLU A 99 -17.61 -7.98 -10.46
CA GLU A 99 -18.00 -6.79 -9.69
C GLU A 99 -16.99 -5.65 -9.85
N GLY A 100 -15.69 -5.93 -9.79
CA GLY A 100 -14.65 -4.93 -9.95
C GLY A 100 -14.64 -4.30 -11.34
N LEU A 101 -14.88 -5.07 -12.40
CA LEU A 101 -14.99 -4.55 -13.77
C LEU A 101 -16.22 -3.66 -13.95
N GLU A 102 -17.36 -4.07 -13.38
CA GLU A 102 -18.60 -3.28 -13.46
C GLU A 102 -18.48 -1.97 -12.66
N GLN A 103 -17.89 -2.02 -11.46
CA GLN A 103 -17.62 -0.81 -10.66
C GLN A 103 -16.68 0.17 -11.36
N ALA A 104 -15.77 -0.33 -12.22
CA ALA A 104 -14.81 0.49 -12.96
C ALA A 104 -15.26 0.79 -14.40
N ARG A 105 -16.46 0.36 -14.83
CA ARG A 105 -16.88 0.36 -16.24
C ARG A 105 -16.71 1.70 -16.93
N ASP A 106 -17.25 2.77 -16.35
CA ASP A 106 -17.18 4.13 -16.92
C ASP A 106 -15.73 4.60 -17.14
N ARG A 107 -14.77 4.08 -16.37
CA ARG A 107 -13.35 4.35 -16.56
C ARG A 107 -12.71 3.45 -17.60
N LEU A 108 -13.01 2.15 -17.57
CA LEU A 108 -12.35 1.18 -18.43
C LEU A 108 -12.83 1.25 -19.88
N GLU A 109 -14.11 1.52 -20.12
CA GLU A 109 -14.69 1.55 -21.47
C GLU A 109 -14.24 2.75 -22.31
N ARG A 110 -13.74 3.81 -21.65
CA ARG A 110 -13.14 4.99 -22.30
C ARG A 110 -11.94 4.62 -23.17
N TRP A 111 -11.26 3.52 -22.87
CA TRP A 111 -10.02 3.12 -23.51
C TRP A 111 -10.22 1.90 -24.41
N PRO A 112 -10.06 2.01 -25.74
CA PRO A 112 -10.31 0.90 -26.66
C PRO A 112 -9.52 -0.38 -26.34
N ALA A 113 -8.23 -0.25 -25.97
CA ALA A 113 -7.38 -1.38 -25.60
C ALA A 113 -7.86 -2.06 -24.31
N THR A 114 -8.25 -1.29 -23.30
CA THR A 114 -8.82 -1.81 -22.05
C THR A 114 -10.15 -2.51 -22.30
N ARG A 115 -11.04 -1.91 -23.09
CA ARG A 115 -12.32 -2.52 -23.44
C ARG A 115 -12.12 -3.87 -24.13
N ALA A 116 -11.21 -3.94 -25.09
CA ALA A 116 -10.87 -5.19 -25.79
C ALA A 116 -10.20 -6.24 -24.89
N THR A 117 -9.52 -5.82 -23.83
CA THR A 117 -8.82 -6.72 -22.89
C THR A 117 -9.77 -7.33 -21.87
N PHE A 118 -10.68 -6.52 -21.29
CA PHE A 118 -11.44 -6.92 -20.10
C PHE A 118 -12.92 -7.24 -20.35
N TYR A 119 -13.50 -6.80 -21.47
CA TYR A 119 -14.91 -7.02 -21.79
C TYR A 119 -15.05 -7.98 -22.96
N ILE A 120 -16.13 -8.78 -22.94
CA ILE A 120 -16.40 -9.72 -24.03
C ILE A 120 -17.03 -8.97 -25.22
N LYS A 121 -17.21 -9.66 -26.36
CA LYS A 121 -17.55 -9.02 -27.65
C LYS A 121 -18.85 -8.20 -27.64
N ASP A 122 -19.79 -8.52 -26.77
CA ASP A 122 -21.06 -7.78 -26.62
C ASP A 122 -20.96 -6.57 -25.67
N GLY A 123 -19.79 -6.34 -25.06
CA GLY A 123 -19.53 -5.25 -24.12
C GLY A 123 -19.83 -5.59 -22.66
N SER A 124 -20.26 -6.81 -22.34
CA SER A 124 -20.44 -7.24 -20.94
C SER A 124 -19.12 -7.66 -20.28
N ALA A 125 -19.04 -7.56 -18.95
CA ALA A 125 -17.92 -8.13 -18.21
C ALA A 125 -18.05 -9.67 -18.17
N PRO A 126 -16.92 -10.42 -18.18
CA PRO A 126 -16.91 -11.86 -17.95
C PRO A 126 -17.67 -12.23 -16.67
N GLN A 127 -18.55 -13.22 -16.76
CA GLN A 127 -19.40 -13.64 -15.67
C GLN A 127 -18.75 -14.72 -14.79
N PRO A 128 -19.15 -14.86 -13.51
CA PRO A 128 -18.59 -15.87 -12.64
C PRO A 128 -18.76 -17.28 -13.19
N GLY A 129 -17.69 -18.08 -13.17
CA GLY A 129 -17.66 -19.41 -13.77
C GLY A 129 -17.17 -19.45 -15.23
N GLU A 130 -17.14 -18.32 -15.95
CA GLU A 130 -16.52 -18.24 -17.26
C GLU A 130 -14.98 -18.25 -17.18
N VAL A 131 -14.32 -18.52 -18.30
CA VAL A 131 -12.84 -18.51 -18.38
C VAL A 131 -12.36 -17.20 -18.99
N PHE A 132 -11.60 -16.42 -18.22
CA PHE A 132 -10.96 -15.19 -18.69
C PHE A 132 -9.49 -15.45 -19.07
N ARG A 133 -9.05 -14.89 -20.21
CA ARG A 133 -7.70 -15.07 -20.78
C ARG A 133 -7.08 -13.73 -21.12
N GLN A 134 -5.76 -13.63 -20.98
CA GLN A 134 -4.96 -12.45 -21.31
C GLN A 134 -3.72 -12.88 -22.14
N PRO A 135 -3.89 -13.23 -23.42
CA PRO A 135 -2.78 -13.73 -24.25
C PRO A 135 -1.65 -12.70 -24.41
N GLU A 136 -1.97 -11.41 -24.57
CA GLU A 136 -0.96 -10.34 -24.66
C GLU A 136 -0.11 -10.25 -23.38
N LEU A 137 -0.74 -10.41 -22.21
CA LEU A 137 -0.02 -10.46 -20.94
C LEU A 137 0.88 -11.68 -20.87
N ALA A 138 0.40 -12.84 -21.33
CA ALA A 138 1.20 -14.06 -21.37
C ALA A 138 2.47 -13.88 -22.21
N ASP A 139 2.36 -13.19 -23.35
CA ASP A 139 3.50 -12.92 -24.22
C ASP A 139 4.48 -11.91 -23.61
N THR A 140 3.97 -10.90 -22.88
CA THR A 140 4.80 -10.00 -22.08
C THR A 140 5.57 -10.77 -20.99
N LEU A 141 4.87 -11.61 -20.22
CA LEU A 141 5.50 -12.42 -19.18
C LEU A 141 6.52 -13.42 -19.76
N GLN A 142 6.23 -13.98 -20.95
CA GLN A 142 7.15 -14.86 -21.66
C GLN A 142 8.45 -14.12 -22.05
N ARG A 143 8.36 -12.89 -22.57
CA ARG A 143 9.55 -12.08 -22.87
C ARG A 143 10.40 -11.83 -21.63
N ILE A 144 9.78 -11.56 -20.48
CA ILE A 144 10.50 -11.39 -19.20
C ILE A 144 11.18 -12.69 -18.79
N ALA A 145 10.49 -13.83 -18.90
CA ALA A 145 11.03 -15.13 -18.54
C ALA A 145 12.25 -15.53 -19.39
N GLU A 146 12.27 -15.14 -20.67
CA GLU A 146 13.34 -15.48 -21.62
C GLU A 146 14.51 -14.48 -21.61
N GLN A 147 14.22 -13.20 -21.39
CA GLN A 147 15.19 -12.11 -21.59
C GLN A 147 15.58 -11.42 -20.27
N GLY A 148 15.07 -11.91 -19.14
CA GLY A 148 15.21 -11.24 -17.85
C GLY A 148 14.44 -9.92 -17.80
N VAL A 149 14.87 -9.01 -16.93
CA VAL A 149 14.26 -7.67 -16.78
C VAL A 149 14.26 -6.88 -18.10
N LYS A 150 15.23 -7.11 -18.99
CA LYS A 150 15.31 -6.48 -20.31
C LYS A 150 14.11 -6.78 -21.19
N GLY A 151 13.42 -7.92 -20.99
CA GLY A 151 12.19 -8.25 -21.69
C GLY A 151 11.02 -7.29 -21.40
N PHE A 152 11.14 -6.48 -20.34
CA PHE A 152 10.17 -5.44 -19.98
C PHE A 152 10.69 -4.02 -20.24
N TYR A 153 11.90 -3.72 -19.76
CA TYR A 153 12.48 -2.37 -19.75
C TYR A 153 13.19 -2.00 -21.07
N GLU A 154 13.43 -2.98 -21.94
CA GLU A 154 13.99 -2.78 -23.27
C GLU A 154 13.14 -3.51 -24.33
N GLY A 155 13.54 -3.43 -25.59
CA GLY A 155 12.94 -4.24 -26.65
C GLY A 155 11.46 -3.93 -26.92
N GLU A 156 10.68 -4.99 -27.14
CA GLU A 156 9.29 -4.88 -27.62
C GLU A 156 8.35 -4.29 -26.57
N THR A 157 8.40 -4.78 -25.33
CA THR A 157 7.53 -4.29 -24.26
C THR A 157 7.77 -2.80 -24.00
N ALA A 158 9.03 -2.36 -23.96
CA ALA A 158 9.36 -0.94 -23.79
C ALA A 158 8.83 -0.06 -24.94
N ARG A 159 8.93 -0.53 -26.18
CA ARG A 159 8.35 0.17 -27.34
C ARG A 159 6.83 0.27 -27.26
N LEU A 160 6.14 -0.77 -26.80
CA LEU A 160 4.69 -0.76 -26.62
C LEU A 160 4.27 0.25 -25.54
N ILE A 161 5.00 0.32 -24.42
CA ILE A 161 4.77 1.34 -23.38
C ILE A 161 4.91 2.75 -23.97
N VAL A 162 5.99 3.04 -24.69
CA VAL A 162 6.23 4.36 -25.29
C VAL A 162 5.20 4.70 -26.36
N ALA A 163 4.79 3.72 -27.17
CA ALA A 163 3.71 3.90 -28.13
C ALA A 163 2.38 4.24 -27.44
N GLU A 164 2.10 3.64 -26.28
CA GLU A 164 0.94 4.01 -25.47
C GLU A 164 1.05 5.43 -24.92
N MET A 165 2.23 5.84 -24.43
CA MET A 165 2.46 7.23 -24.01
C MET A 165 2.15 8.23 -25.13
N GLN A 166 2.58 7.94 -26.37
CA GLN A 166 2.32 8.79 -27.53
C GLN A 166 0.83 8.92 -27.87
N ARG A 167 0.00 7.92 -27.53
CA ARG A 167 -1.46 7.95 -27.80
C ARG A 167 -2.22 8.93 -26.89
N GLY A 168 -1.69 9.23 -25.70
CA GLY A 168 -2.39 10.05 -24.71
C GLY A 168 -1.52 11.06 -23.98
N GLU A 169 -0.46 11.55 -24.64
CA GLU A 169 0.47 12.56 -24.10
C GLU A 169 1.13 12.14 -22.76
N GLY A 170 1.41 10.85 -22.60
CA GLY A 170 2.18 10.32 -21.47
C GLY A 170 3.66 10.71 -21.53
N LEU A 171 4.35 10.55 -20.41
CA LEU A 171 5.72 11.07 -20.25
C LEU A 171 6.82 10.00 -20.28
N ILE A 172 6.49 8.71 -20.14
CA ILE A 172 7.50 7.65 -20.05
C ILE A 172 8.22 7.47 -21.40
N THR A 173 9.54 7.58 -21.38
CA THR A 173 10.41 7.34 -22.54
C THR A 173 11.12 5.99 -22.45
N LEU A 174 11.78 5.57 -23.54
CA LEU A 174 12.65 4.39 -23.51
C LEU A 174 13.82 4.57 -22.54
N GLU A 175 14.29 5.81 -22.37
CA GLU A 175 15.40 6.10 -21.48
C GLU A 175 14.97 6.05 -20.02
N ASP A 176 13.76 6.52 -19.70
CA ASP A 176 13.17 6.36 -18.36
C ASP A 176 13.03 4.87 -17.98
N LEU A 177 12.58 4.03 -18.92
CA LEU A 177 12.46 2.59 -18.71
C LEU A 177 13.83 1.92 -18.52
N ARG A 178 14.81 2.27 -19.37
CA ARG A 178 16.17 1.70 -19.29
C ARG A 178 16.85 2.06 -17.97
N ASN A 179 16.64 3.26 -17.47
CA ASN A 179 17.33 3.77 -16.28
C ASN A 179 16.61 3.46 -14.97
N TYR A 180 15.46 2.75 -15.02
CA TYR A 180 14.76 2.36 -13.81
C TYR A 180 15.52 1.28 -13.04
N GLU A 181 15.77 1.53 -11.76
CA GLU A 181 16.34 0.55 -10.83
C GLU A 181 15.57 0.54 -9.49
N PRO A 182 15.29 -0.65 -8.91
CA PRO A 182 14.81 -0.76 -7.54
C PRO A 182 15.94 -0.44 -6.55
N ALA A 183 15.59 0.11 -5.39
CA ALA A 183 16.55 0.44 -4.33
C ALA A 183 16.49 -0.58 -3.18
N VAL A 184 17.65 -0.99 -2.68
CA VAL A 184 17.73 -1.72 -1.41
C VAL A 184 17.86 -0.70 -0.28
N ARG A 185 16.94 -0.75 0.69
CA ARG A 185 16.84 0.19 1.80
C ARG A 185 16.95 -0.53 3.14
N GLN A 186 17.40 0.21 4.14
CA GLN A 186 17.30 -0.20 5.54
C GLN A 186 15.87 0.03 6.02
N PRO A 187 15.18 -0.99 6.57
CA PRO A 187 13.84 -0.82 7.12
C PRO A 187 13.80 0.23 8.25
N VAL A 188 12.64 0.83 8.48
CA VAL A 188 12.39 1.50 9.76
C VAL A 188 12.37 0.44 10.85
N HIS A 189 13.09 0.70 11.92
CA HIS A 189 13.12 -0.13 13.12
C HIS A 189 12.60 0.66 14.33
N GLY A 190 11.85 -0.02 15.19
CA GLY A 190 11.44 0.46 16.49
C GLY A 190 11.09 -0.70 17.40
N THR A 191 10.83 -0.42 18.68
CA THR A 191 10.46 -1.44 19.66
C THR A 191 9.08 -1.18 20.23
N TYR A 192 8.35 -2.24 20.55
CA TYR A 192 7.05 -2.15 21.21
C TYR A 192 6.87 -3.32 22.18
N ARG A 193 6.85 -3.04 23.49
CA ARG A 193 6.58 -4.04 24.55
C ARG A 193 7.45 -5.30 24.46
N GLY A 194 8.74 -5.15 24.16
CA GLY A 194 9.69 -6.25 24.05
C GLY A 194 9.74 -6.94 22.68
N PHE A 195 9.03 -6.41 21.68
CA PHE A 195 9.10 -6.84 20.29
C PHE A 195 9.84 -5.82 19.44
N ASP A 196 10.59 -6.30 18.45
CA ASP A 196 11.17 -5.47 17.39
C ASP A 196 10.21 -5.35 16.22
N ILE A 197 10.00 -4.13 15.76
CA ILE A 197 9.10 -3.80 14.65
C ILE A 197 9.94 -3.31 13.48
N TYR A 198 9.95 -4.08 12.39
CA TYR A 198 10.59 -3.71 11.14
C TYR A 198 9.54 -3.43 10.08
N SER A 199 9.61 -2.26 9.44
CA SER A 199 8.65 -1.87 8.41
C SER A 199 9.29 -0.98 7.34
N MET A 200 8.56 -0.68 6.28
CA MET A 200 9.13 0.03 5.12
C MET A 200 9.56 1.46 5.45
N SER A 201 10.78 1.82 5.04
CA SER A 201 11.34 3.18 5.08
C SER A 201 10.71 4.11 4.05
N PRO A 202 10.93 5.44 4.14
CA PRO A 202 10.71 6.34 3.02
C PRO A 202 11.28 5.77 1.71
N PRO A 203 10.57 5.93 0.57
CA PRO A 203 9.43 6.81 0.32
C PRO A 203 8.07 6.28 0.80
N SER A 204 8.02 5.20 1.59
CA SER A 204 6.80 4.91 2.35
C SER A 204 6.73 5.70 3.66
N SER A 205 5.55 6.21 3.97
CA SER A 205 5.19 6.74 5.30
C SER A 205 4.82 5.66 6.31
N GLY A 206 4.61 4.45 5.83
CA GLY A 206 4.03 3.34 6.58
C GLY A 206 4.78 2.98 7.84
N GLY A 207 6.03 2.56 7.69
CA GLY A 207 6.83 2.08 8.81
C GLY A 207 7.10 3.14 9.86
N THR A 208 7.43 4.37 9.42
CA THR A 208 7.63 5.53 10.29
C THR A 208 6.42 5.76 11.20
N HIS A 209 5.21 5.78 10.64
CA HIS A 209 4.01 6.06 11.44
C HIS A 209 3.53 4.86 12.27
N ILE A 210 3.75 3.62 11.82
CA ILE A 210 3.50 2.45 12.68
C ILE A 210 4.36 2.55 13.94
N VAL A 211 5.67 2.76 13.80
CA VAL A 211 6.59 2.88 14.94
C VAL A 211 6.25 4.10 15.79
N GLN A 212 5.98 5.24 15.17
CA GLN A 212 5.59 6.47 15.88
C GLN A 212 4.32 6.26 16.72
N ILE A 213 3.27 5.67 16.14
CA ILE A 213 2.01 5.44 16.86
C ILE A 213 2.22 4.40 17.99
N LEU A 214 2.95 3.32 17.73
CA LEU A 214 3.28 2.32 18.75
C LEU A 214 4.06 2.93 19.92
N ASN A 215 5.04 3.80 19.66
CA ASN A 215 5.76 4.53 20.71
C ASN A 215 4.84 5.43 21.54
N ILE A 216 3.87 6.10 20.91
CA ILE A 216 2.87 6.91 21.63
C ILE A 216 1.97 6.02 22.48
N LEU A 217 1.65 4.81 22.03
CA LEU A 217 0.71 3.93 22.70
C LEU A 217 1.33 3.05 23.79
N GLU A 218 2.65 2.85 23.77
CA GLU A 218 3.36 1.88 24.62
C GLU A 218 3.17 2.13 26.13
N ASP A 219 3.12 3.38 26.56
CA ASP A 219 2.97 3.73 27.98
C ASP A 219 1.52 3.75 28.47
N TYR A 220 0.54 3.48 27.60
CA TYR A 220 -0.85 3.29 28.02
C TYR A 220 -1.15 1.81 28.29
N PRO A 221 -2.03 1.49 29.26
CA PRO A 221 -2.39 0.12 29.60
C PRO A 221 -3.44 -0.45 28.63
N ILE A 222 -3.10 -0.51 27.34
CA ILE A 222 -3.99 -0.94 26.25
C ILE A 222 -4.56 -2.34 26.50
N GLY A 223 -3.73 -3.29 26.92
CA GLY A 223 -4.15 -4.65 27.24
C GLY A 223 -5.19 -4.69 28.36
N GLU A 224 -5.02 -3.88 29.41
CA GLU A 224 -5.93 -3.81 30.56
C GLU A 224 -7.26 -3.12 30.22
N TRP A 225 -7.23 -2.11 29.36
CA TRP A 225 -8.44 -1.44 28.87
C TRP A 225 -9.29 -2.34 27.98
N GLY A 226 -8.72 -3.41 27.42
CA GLY A 226 -9.40 -4.35 26.56
C GLY A 226 -9.58 -3.88 25.12
N HIS A 227 -9.74 -4.86 24.23
CA HIS A 227 -9.92 -4.66 22.81
C HIS A 227 -11.21 -3.89 22.49
N ASN A 228 -11.11 -2.88 21.62
CA ASN A 228 -12.22 -2.02 21.19
C ASN A 228 -13.03 -1.38 22.33
N SER A 229 -12.39 -1.13 23.48
CA SER A 229 -12.95 -0.25 24.51
C SER A 229 -12.83 1.22 24.09
N ALA A 230 -13.64 2.09 24.69
CA ALA A 230 -13.57 3.52 24.44
C ALA A 230 -12.20 4.12 24.78
N ASN A 231 -11.50 3.59 25.79
CA ASN A 231 -10.15 4.04 26.13
C ASN A 231 -9.15 3.66 25.04
N THR A 232 -9.15 2.40 24.61
CA THR A 232 -8.25 1.92 23.55
C THR A 232 -8.46 2.69 22.25
N ILE A 233 -9.72 2.82 21.80
CA ILE A 233 -10.02 3.52 20.54
C ILE A 233 -9.71 5.01 20.63
N HIS A 234 -10.01 5.66 21.76
CA HIS A 234 -9.74 7.09 21.94
C HIS A 234 -8.24 7.39 21.79
N HIS A 235 -7.38 6.71 22.55
CA HIS A 235 -5.95 6.97 22.52
C HIS A 235 -5.33 6.60 21.17
N MET A 236 -5.81 5.51 20.56
CA MET A 236 -5.41 5.11 19.23
C MET A 236 -5.77 6.18 18.18
N ALA A 237 -6.98 6.73 18.21
CA ALA A 237 -7.40 7.79 17.30
C ALA A 237 -6.59 9.10 17.49
N GLU A 238 -6.34 9.52 18.73
CA GLU A 238 -5.52 10.71 19.01
C GLU A 238 -4.06 10.52 18.55
N ALA A 239 -3.47 9.35 18.77
CA ALA A 239 -2.12 9.03 18.31
C ALA A 239 -2.05 8.99 16.77
N MET A 240 -3.04 8.39 16.11
CA MET A 240 -3.16 8.41 14.65
C MET A 240 -3.22 9.83 14.12
N LYS A 241 -4.02 10.73 14.72
CA LYS A 241 -4.09 12.14 14.29
C LYS A 241 -2.73 12.81 14.23
N LEU A 242 -1.94 12.67 15.29
CA LEU A 242 -0.61 13.27 15.40
C LEU A 242 0.35 12.72 14.34
N ALA A 243 0.30 11.40 14.09
CA ALA A 243 1.13 10.77 13.07
C ALA A 243 0.77 11.20 11.64
N TYR A 244 -0.52 11.23 11.28
CA TYR A 244 -0.94 11.66 9.94
C TYR A 244 -0.73 13.16 9.69
N ALA A 245 -0.79 13.99 10.72
CA ALA A 245 -0.38 15.39 10.62
C ALA A 245 1.12 15.50 10.26
N ALA A 246 1.99 14.78 10.99
CA ALA A 246 3.42 14.74 10.70
C ALA A 246 3.74 14.19 9.30
N ARG A 247 2.93 13.22 8.81
CA ARG A 247 3.02 12.70 7.44
C ARG A 247 3.00 13.80 6.40
N SER A 248 2.09 14.76 6.57
CA SER A 248 1.83 15.81 5.57
C SER A 248 2.96 16.84 5.50
N GLU A 249 3.72 17.02 6.58
CA GLU A 249 4.78 18.02 6.68
C GLU A 249 6.15 17.46 6.30
N TYR A 250 6.51 16.28 6.83
CA TYR A 250 7.91 15.84 6.83
C TYR A 250 8.25 14.74 5.83
N LEU A 251 7.27 13.95 5.38
CA LEU A 251 7.58 12.72 4.63
C LEU A 251 7.58 12.93 3.12
N GLY A 252 8.59 12.34 2.49
CA GLY A 252 8.82 12.33 1.04
C GLY A 252 9.92 11.33 0.69
N ASP A 253 10.39 11.37 -0.55
CA ASP A 253 11.51 10.54 -1.01
C ASP A 253 12.84 11.00 -0.41
N THR A 254 13.48 10.14 0.40
CA THR A 254 14.77 10.45 1.04
C THR A 254 15.92 10.64 0.07
N ASP A 255 15.77 10.20 -1.18
CA ASP A 255 16.77 10.46 -2.22
C ASP A 255 16.72 11.93 -2.68
N PHE A 256 15.67 12.69 -2.30
CA PHE A 256 15.42 14.09 -2.68
C PHE A 256 15.28 15.05 -1.50
N VAL A 257 14.71 14.60 -0.38
CA VAL A 257 14.39 15.45 0.78
C VAL A 257 14.86 14.82 2.09
N ALA A 258 15.33 15.66 3.02
CA ALA A 258 15.73 15.18 4.34
C ALA A 258 14.48 14.90 5.20
N VAL A 259 14.30 13.63 5.57
CA VAL A 259 13.25 13.20 6.50
C VAL A 259 13.86 13.03 7.90
N PRO A 260 13.34 13.68 8.95
CA PRO A 260 13.84 13.54 10.32
C PRO A 260 13.40 12.21 10.96
N LEU A 261 13.77 11.09 10.34
CA LEU A 261 13.25 9.74 10.67
C LEU A 261 13.52 9.36 12.13
N GLU A 262 14.76 9.50 12.59
CA GLU A 262 15.15 9.20 13.97
C GLU A 262 14.34 10.00 15.00
N GLY A 263 14.04 11.27 14.69
CA GLY A 263 13.21 12.11 15.55
C GLY A 263 11.77 11.60 15.60
N LEU A 264 11.17 11.35 14.44
CA LEU A 264 9.78 10.88 14.30
C LEU A 264 9.53 9.52 14.95
N THR A 265 10.53 8.63 14.95
CA THR A 265 10.44 7.27 15.52
C THR A 265 11.08 7.16 16.91
N SER A 266 11.51 8.26 17.53
CA SER A 266 12.08 8.23 18.88
C SER A 266 11.01 8.09 19.97
N LYS A 267 11.36 7.43 21.08
CA LYS A 267 10.54 7.42 22.31
C LYS A 267 10.37 8.84 22.86
N GLY A 268 11.46 9.62 22.94
CA GLY A 268 11.42 10.98 23.48
C GLY A 268 10.46 11.92 22.75
N TYR A 269 10.32 11.80 21.42
CA TYR A 269 9.30 12.55 20.68
C TYR A 269 7.88 12.03 20.96
N ALA A 270 7.70 10.72 21.08
CA ALA A 270 6.42 10.15 21.48
C ALA A 270 5.96 10.60 22.87
N ASP A 271 6.90 10.76 23.82
CA ASP A 271 6.62 11.32 25.16
C ASP A 271 6.04 12.73 25.07
N GLN A 272 6.61 13.57 24.22
CA GLN A 272 6.12 14.93 23.98
C GLN A 272 4.72 14.91 23.37
N LEU A 273 4.49 14.06 22.36
CA LEU A 273 3.19 13.91 21.71
C LEU A 273 2.10 13.42 22.68
N ARG A 274 2.43 12.47 23.58
CA ARG A 274 1.52 11.98 24.61
C ARG A 274 1.00 13.06 25.55
N THR A 275 1.82 14.07 25.89
CA THR A 275 1.36 15.18 26.75
C THR A 275 0.20 15.98 26.15
N SER A 276 -0.01 15.88 24.83
CA SER A 276 -1.10 16.54 24.13
C SER A 276 -2.40 15.71 24.06
N ILE A 277 -2.36 14.43 24.45
CA ILE A 277 -3.51 13.52 24.45
C ILE A 277 -4.24 13.63 25.80
N LYS A 278 -5.50 14.07 25.76
CA LYS A 278 -6.36 14.17 26.95
C LYS A 278 -7.26 12.95 27.05
N ALA A 279 -7.17 12.19 28.15
CA ALA A 279 -7.85 10.91 28.31
C ALA A 279 -9.39 10.95 28.10
N ASP A 280 -10.03 12.08 28.36
CA ASP A 280 -11.48 12.27 28.35
C ASP A 280 -11.97 13.26 27.26
N LYS A 281 -11.09 13.77 26.41
CA LYS A 281 -11.46 14.78 25.40
C LYS A 281 -10.67 14.65 24.11
N ALA A 282 -11.37 14.47 23.00
CA ALA A 282 -10.81 14.49 21.66
C ALA A 282 -10.24 15.89 21.34
N ARG A 283 -9.02 15.94 20.82
CA ARG A 283 -8.44 17.19 20.31
C ARG A 283 -8.95 17.45 18.88
N PRO A 284 -9.59 18.59 18.59
CA PRO A 284 -10.00 18.91 17.22
C PRO A 284 -8.82 18.84 16.25
N ALA A 285 -9.02 18.27 15.06
CA ALA A 285 -7.97 18.19 14.04
C ALA A 285 -7.46 19.58 13.64
N SER A 286 -8.27 20.64 13.74
CA SER A 286 -7.86 22.02 13.47
C SER A 286 -6.86 22.59 14.47
N GLU A 287 -6.75 22.01 15.67
CA GLU A 287 -5.73 22.36 16.66
C GLU A 287 -4.42 21.61 16.40
N ILE A 288 -4.39 20.71 15.41
CA ILE A 288 -3.23 20.00 14.90
C ILE A 288 -2.99 20.55 13.48
N ALA A 289 -1.92 21.30 13.23
CA ALA A 289 -1.64 21.75 11.86
C ALA A 289 -1.39 20.55 10.91
N PRO A 290 -1.53 20.62 9.56
CA PRO A 290 -2.22 21.56 8.64
C PRO A 290 -3.72 21.31 8.18
N GLY A 291 -4.18 21.83 7.02
CA GLY A 291 -5.60 22.22 6.75
C GLY A 291 -6.45 21.47 5.71
N LYS A 292 -7.29 22.19 4.93
CA LYS A 292 -8.65 21.78 4.46
C LYS A 292 -8.75 20.66 3.37
N PRO A 293 -9.82 19.82 3.44
CA PRO A 293 -9.96 18.58 2.66
C PRO A 293 -10.51 18.77 1.23
N GLY A 294 -10.34 17.72 0.42
CA GLY A 294 -10.88 17.53 -0.93
C GLY A 294 -11.55 16.14 -1.05
N PRO A 295 -12.18 15.83 -2.20
CA PRO A 295 -13.05 14.66 -2.35
C PRO A 295 -12.28 13.32 -2.31
N TRP A 296 -12.91 12.32 -1.70
CA TRP A 296 -12.39 10.97 -1.43
C TRP A 296 -12.67 9.99 -2.60
N GLU A 297 -11.67 9.17 -2.94
CA GLU A 297 -11.78 8.07 -3.89
C GLU A 297 -11.34 6.72 -3.28
N SER A 298 -11.65 5.61 -3.98
CA SER A 298 -11.49 4.24 -3.49
C SER A 298 -10.02 3.76 -3.50
N PRO A 299 -9.48 3.18 -2.40
CA PRO A 299 -8.15 2.60 -2.37
C PRO A 299 -8.14 1.11 -2.67
N GLU A 300 -7.26 0.73 -3.59
CA GLU A 300 -6.89 -0.64 -3.81
C GLU A 300 -5.38 -0.81 -3.72
N THR A 301 -4.96 -2.00 -3.29
CA THR A 301 -3.57 -2.43 -3.22
C THR A 301 -3.65 -3.96 -3.07
N THR A 302 -2.54 -4.67 -3.27
CA THR A 302 -2.42 -6.09 -2.92
C THR A 302 -1.31 -6.30 -1.91
N HIS A 303 -1.56 -7.18 -0.94
CA HIS A 303 -0.56 -7.62 0.03
C HIS A 303 -0.51 -9.15 0.07
N PHE A 304 0.67 -9.71 0.27
CA PHE A 304 0.84 -11.11 0.65
C PHE A 304 1.99 -11.28 1.64
N SER A 305 1.87 -12.31 2.48
CA SER A 305 2.88 -12.72 3.45
C SER A 305 3.28 -14.18 3.18
N VAL A 306 4.57 -14.49 3.22
CA VAL A 306 5.11 -15.85 3.04
C VAL A 306 6.10 -16.14 4.16
N VAL A 307 6.01 -17.33 4.76
CA VAL A 307 7.02 -17.88 5.65
C VAL A 307 7.36 -19.29 5.18
N ASP A 308 8.63 -19.61 5.06
CA ASP A 308 9.10 -20.93 4.65
C ASP A 308 9.59 -21.78 5.83
N ARG A 309 9.93 -23.05 5.54
CA ARG A 309 10.42 -24.02 6.53
C ARG A 309 11.77 -23.67 7.16
N TRP A 310 12.52 -22.74 6.57
CA TRP A 310 13.81 -22.26 7.11
C TRP A 310 13.63 -21.02 8.00
N GLY A 311 12.39 -20.58 8.20
CA GLY A 311 12.06 -19.38 8.98
C GLY A 311 12.25 -18.08 8.20
N ASN A 312 12.51 -18.13 6.89
CA ASN A 312 12.55 -16.92 6.08
C ASN A 312 11.14 -16.37 5.94
N ALA A 313 11.01 -15.06 6.07
CA ALA A 313 9.76 -14.32 6.04
C ALA A 313 9.82 -13.25 4.94
N VAL A 314 8.76 -13.15 4.15
CA VAL A 314 8.56 -12.10 3.16
C VAL A 314 7.22 -11.42 3.41
N SER A 315 7.24 -10.10 3.58
CA SER A 315 6.06 -9.24 3.65
C SER A 315 6.08 -8.32 2.43
N ASN A 316 5.13 -8.47 1.50
CA ASN A 316 5.15 -7.73 0.24
C ASN A 316 3.84 -6.99 -0.02
N THR A 317 3.94 -5.69 -0.30
CA THR A 317 2.79 -4.83 -0.63
C THR A 317 3.07 -4.11 -1.95
N TYR A 318 2.18 -4.25 -2.93
CA TYR A 318 2.38 -3.68 -4.26
C TYR A 318 1.05 -3.28 -4.91
N THR A 319 1.10 -2.31 -5.81
CA THR A 319 -0.09 -1.63 -6.34
C THR A 319 0.13 -1.04 -7.73
N ILE A 320 -0.95 -0.55 -8.33
CA ILE A 320 -1.00 0.33 -9.51
C ILE A 320 -1.76 1.60 -9.14
N ASN A 321 -1.66 2.01 -7.89
CA ASN A 321 -2.51 2.95 -7.18
C ASN A 321 -3.97 2.46 -7.05
N PHE A 322 -4.88 2.81 -7.98
CA PHE A 322 -6.30 2.45 -7.85
C PHE A 322 -6.62 1.01 -8.25
N SER A 323 -7.87 0.59 -8.01
CA SER A 323 -8.44 -0.56 -8.71
C SER A 323 -8.27 -0.34 -10.20
N TYR A 324 -7.64 -1.26 -10.92
CA TYR A 324 -7.33 -1.11 -12.34
C TYR A 324 -6.48 0.14 -12.71
N GLY A 325 -5.83 0.79 -11.73
CA GLY A 325 -4.97 1.96 -11.92
C GLY A 325 -5.66 3.11 -12.66
N SER A 326 -4.96 3.66 -13.66
CA SER A 326 -5.51 4.71 -14.55
C SER A 326 -6.70 4.23 -15.39
N GLY A 327 -6.89 2.91 -15.48
CA GLY A 327 -7.81 2.25 -16.40
C GLY A 327 -7.28 2.08 -17.83
N ILE A 328 -6.04 2.52 -18.09
CA ILE A 328 -5.42 2.44 -19.42
C ILE A 328 -4.61 1.14 -19.52
N THR A 329 -4.89 0.32 -20.53
CA THR A 329 -4.10 -0.87 -20.87
C THR A 329 -3.08 -0.51 -21.93
N VAL A 330 -1.82 -0.93 -21.77
CA VAL A 330 -0.80 -0.81 -22.81
C VAL A 330 -1.17 -1.72 -23.97
N ALA A 331 -1.61 -1.13 -25.09
CA ALA A 331 -2.08 -1.87 -26.24
C ALA A 331 -1.01 -2.84 -26.77
N GLY A 332 -1.35 -4.12 -26.91
CA GLY A 332 -0.44 -5.17 -27.37
C GLY A 332 0.43 -5.79 -26.27
N ALA A 333 0.43 -5.24 -25.05
CA ALA A 333 1.19 -5.78 -23.92
C ALA A 333 0.32 -6.40 -22.82
N GLY A 334 -0.99 -6.14 -22.82
CA GLY A 334 -1.97 -6.82 -21.97
C GLY A 334 -1.92 -6.48 -20.48
N PHE A 335 -1.32 -5.36 -20.07
CA PHE A 335 -1.31 -4.91 -18.67
C PHE A 335 -1.73 -3.45 -18.52
N LEU A 336 -2.25 -3.12 -17.34
CA LEU A 336 -2.70 -1.78 -16.98
C LEU A 336 -1.55 -0.89 -16.53
N LEU A 337 -1.62 0.39 -16.88
CA LEU A 337 -0.78 1.45 -16.35
C LEU A 337 -1.26 1.87 -14.96
N ASN A 338 -0.30 2.05 -14.05
CA ASN A 338 -0.53 2.70 -12.76
C ASN A 338 -1.00 4.16 -12.94
N ASN A 339 -1.60 4.70 -11.90
CA ASN A 339 -1.82 6.14 -11.75
C ASN A 339 -1.10 6.68 -10.49
N GLU A 340 0.10 6.16 -10.22
CA GLU A 340 0.80 6.42 -8.97
C GLU A 340 1.23 7.88 -8.83
N MET A 341 1.36 8.64 -9.94
CA MET A 341 1.74 10.05 -9.87
C MET A 341 0.72 10.92 -9.11
N ASP A 342 -0.51 10.42 -8.89
CA ASP A 342 -1.49 11.06 -7.98
C ASP A 342 -1.02 11.13 -6.53
N ASP A 343 -0.12 10.26 -6.10
CA ASP A 343 0.40 10.27 -4.74
C ASP A 343 1.38 11.42 -4.47
N PHE A 344 1.89 12.10 -5.51
CA PHE A 344 2.60 13.36 -5.31
C PHE A 344 1.65 14.48 -4.85
N SER A 345 2.20 15.45 -4.14
CA SER A 345 1.53 16.73 -3.92
C SER A 345 1.45 17.47 -5.25
N ALA A 346 0.27 17.46 -5.88
CA ALA A 346 -0.01 18.26 -7.07
C ALA A 346 0.06 19.77 -6.79
N LYS A 347 -0.20 20.14 -5.53
CA LYS A 347 -0.01 21.48 -4.96
C LYS A 347 0.00 21.36 -3.43
N PRO A 348 0.96 22.00 -2.72
CA PRO A 348 1.01 21.97 -1.27
C PRO A 348 -0.34 22.33 -0.63
N GLY A 349 -0.79 21.50 0.31
CA GLY A 349 -2.06 21.70 1.01
C GLY A 349 -3.30 21.20 0.25
N VAL A 350 -3.17 20.73 -0.99
CA VAL A 350 -4.26 20.09 -1.74
C VAL A 350 -4.15 18.56 -1.59
N PRO A 351 -5.24 17.86 -1.24
CA PRO A 351 -5.16 16.42 -1.04
C PRO A 351 -5.16 15.62 -2.35
N ASN A 352 -4.54 14.44 -2.29
CA ASN A 352 -4.62 13.43 -3.35
C ASN A 352 -5.95 12.66 -3.30
N ALA A 353 -6.11 11.63 -4.14
CA ALA A 353 -7.32 10.79 -4.18
C ALA A 353 -7.69 10.11 -2.87
N TYR A 354 -6.74 9.90 -1.96
CA TYR A 354 -6.97 9.33 -0.64
C TYR A 354 -7.35 10.35 0.43
N GLY A 355 -7.49 11.62 0.06
CA GLY A 355 -7.69 12.71 1.00
C GLY A 355 -6.42 13.05 1.79
N LEU A 356 -5.26 12.50 1.41
CA LEU A 356 -3.99 12.74 2.09
C LEU A 356 -3.40 14.04 1.58
N ILE A 357 -3.08 14.94 2.52
CA ILE A 357 -2.45 16.22 2.22
C ILE A 357 -0.95 15.99 2.08
N GLY A 358 -0.40 16.43 0.95
CA GLY A 358 1.04 16.43 0.71
C GLY A 358 1.62 17.85 0.86
N GLY A 359 2.75 17.96 1.54
CA GLY A 359 3.57 19.16 1.57
C GLY A 359 4.61 19.21 0.45
N GLU A 360 5.47 20.23 0.50
CA GLU A 360 6.61 20.43 -0.42
C GLU A 360 7.53 19.22 -0.52
N ALA A 361 7.72 18.49 0.58
CA ALA A 361 8.57 17.29 0.64
C ALA A 361 8.16 16.23 -0.39
N ASN A 362 6.88 16.19 -0.77
CA ASN A 362 6.32 15.22 -1.70
C ASN A 362 5.82 15.87 -3.01
N LYS A 363 6.36 17.02 -3.42
CA LYS A 363 6.07 17.58 -4.75
C LYS A 363 6.62 16.72 -5.89
N VAL A 364 6.07 16.87 -7.09
CA VAL A 364 6.53 16.18 -8.31
C VAL A 364 7.90 16.68 -8.72
N GLU A 365 8.88 15.77 -8.82
CA GLU A 365 10.22 16.05 -9.33
C GLU A 365 10.68 14.89 -10.24
N PRO A 366 11.38 15.15 -11.36
CA PRO A 366 11.92 14.10 -12.24
C PRO A 366 12.73 13.05 -11.48
N GLY A 367 12.48 11.76 -11.75
CA GLY A 367 13.19 10.63 -11.12
C GLY A 367 12.78 10.32 -9.68
N LYS A 368 11.99 11.18 -9.03
CA LYS A 368 11.54 11.02 -7.65
C LYS A 368 10.47 9.93 -7.52
N ARG A 369 10.41 9.28 -6.36
CA ARG A 369 9.35 8.34 -5.98
C ARG A 369 8.28 9.05 -5.16
N MET A 370 7.02 8.82 -5.49
CA MET A 370 5.89 9.40 -4.77
C MET A 370 5.66 8.72 -3.40
N LEU A 371 5.31 9.53 -2.40
CA LEU A 371 5.08 9.08 -1.03
C LEU A 371 3.95 8.04 -0.94
N SER A 372 4.24 6.88 -0.37
CA SER A 372 3.27 5.81 -0.20
C SER A 372 2.79 5.66 1.25
N SER A 373 1.72 4.89 1.45
CA SER A 373 1.27 4.42 2.78
C SER A 373 1.48 2.90 2.97
N MET A 374 2.04 2.21 1.96
CA MET A 374 2.28 0.76 2.00
C MET A 374 3.23 0.38 3.15
N SER A 375 2.78 -0.53 4.02
CA SER A 375 3.47 -0.84 5.28
C SER A 375 3.73 -2.35 5.45
N PRO A 376 4.41 -3.04 4.50
CA PRO A 376 4.85 -4.40 4.77
C PRO A 376 5.68 -4.40 6.06
N THR A 377 5.32 -5.26 7.02
CA THR A 377 5.86 -5.23 8.37
C THR A 377 6.21 -6.65 8.83
N ILE A 378 7.37 -6.77 9.47
CA ILE A 378 7.85 -7.97 10.14
C ILE A 378 8.12 -7.62 11.59
N VAL A 379 7.52 -8.37 12.50
CA VAL A 379 7.76 -8.29 13.94
C VAL A 379 8.69 -9.41 14.34
N ARG A 380 9.73 -9.11 15.11
CA ARG A 380 10.62 -10.10 15.73
C ARG A 380 10.47 -10.10 17.25
N LYS A 381 10.73 -11.26 17.85
CA LYS A 381 10.85 -11.47 19.29
C LYS A 381 12.08 -12.34 19.53
N ASP A 382 13.00 -11.89 20.37
CA ASP A 382 14.25 -12.59 20.68
C ASP A 382 15.01 -13.00 19.39
N ASP A 383 15.20 -12.04 18.48
CA ASP A 383 15.84 -12.25 17.16
C ASP A 383 15.17 -13.29 16.25
N ARG A 384 13.94 -13.71 16.52
CA ARG A 384 13.18 -14.63 15.65
C ARG A 384 11.97 -13.95 15.05
N ASN A 385 11.67 -14.26 13.79
CA ASN A 385 10.43 -13.81 13.15
C ASN A 385 9.24 -14.30 13.97
N PHE A 386 8.31 -13.39 14.29
CA PHE A 386 7.16 -13.64 15.15
C PHE A 386 5.84 -13.38 14.41
N LEU A 387 5.72 -12.25 13.72
CA LEU A 387 4.54 -11.90 12.93
C LEU A 387 4.97 -11.28 11.61
N VAL A 388 4.45 -11.79 10.50
CA VAL A 388 4.62 -11.24 9.16
C VAL A 388 3.27 -10.72 8.72
N THR A 389 3.17 -9.43 8.42
CA THR A 389 1.88 -8.79 8.20
C THR A 389 1.95 -7.57 7.29
N GLY A 390 0.82 -7.23 6.71
CA GLY A 390 0.59 -6.01 5.96
C GLY A 390 -0.77 -6.04 5.30
N SER A 391 -1.23 -4.87 4.86
CA SER A 391 -2.55 -4.72 4.27
C SER A 391 -2.51 -3.85 3.03
N PRO A 392 -3.44 -4.03 2.09
CA PRO A 392 -3.83 -2.98 1.16
C PRO A 392 -4.78 -1.96 1.81
N GLY A 393 -5.08 -0.85 1.11
CA GLY A 393 -6.12 0.10 1.53
C GLY A 393 -5.75 1.58 1.57
N GLY A 394 -4.74 2.03 0.81
CA GLY A 394 -4.34 3.44 0.72
C GLY A 394 -3.88 3.98 2.08
N SER A 395 -4.42 5.12 2.51
CA SER A 395 -4.14 5.69 3.84
C SER A 395 -4.37 4.67 4.97
N ARG A 396 -5.37 3.79 4.86
CA ARG A 396 -5.79 2.85 5.91
C ARG A 396 -4.81 1.70 6.16
N ILE A 397 -3.78 1.55 5.32
CA ILE A 397 -2.77 0.47 5.46
C ILE A 397 -2.07 0.56 6.80
N ILE A 398 -1.66 1.78 7.19
CA ILE A 398 -0.91 2.05 8.42
C ILE A 398 -1.74 1.61 9.63
N THR A 399 -2.98 2.10 9.73
CA THR A 399 -3.85 1.80 10.87
C THR A 399 -4.33 0.36 10.91
N THR A 400 -4.50 -0.29 9.74
CA THR A 400 -4.88 -1.72 9.68
C THR A 400 -3.75 -2.60 10.19
N THR A 401 -2.52 -2.33 9.75
CA THR A 401 -1.32 -3.08 10.17
C THR A 401 -1.04 -2.86 11.64
N LEU A 402 -1.11 -1.61 12.11
CA LEU A 402 -1.01 -1.24 13.53
C LEU A 402 -1.99 -2.05 14.40
N GLN A 403 -3.27 -2.09 14.04
CA GLN A 403 -4.28 -2.79 14.82
C GLN A 403 -4.02 -4.30 14.89
N VAL A 404 -3.53 -4.95 13.83
CA VAL A 404 -3.18 -6.38 13.89
C VAL A 404 -1.99 -6.61 14.82
N ILE A 405 -0.98 -5.74 14.80
CA ILE A 405 0.16 -5.80 15.72
C ILE A 405 -0.33 -5.70 17.17
N MET A 406 -1.18 -4.70 17.48
CA MET A 406 -1.75 -4.52 18.81
C MET A 406 -2.68 -5.69 19.22
N ASN A 407 -3.50 -6.19 18.30
CA ASN A 407 -4.38 -7.32 18.58
C ASN A 407 -3.61 -8.58 18.98
N VAL A 408 -2.47 -8.83 18.34
CA VAL A 408 -1.59 -9.96 18.70
C VAL A 408 -0.83 -9.67 20.00
N ILE A 409 -0.20 -8.51 20.14
CA ILE A 409 0.72 -8.20 21.26
C ILE A 409 -0.03 -7.78 22.53
N ASP A 410 -0.96 -6.82 22.44
CA ASP A 410 -1.67 -6.25 23.59
C ASP A 410 -2.87 -7.11 24.03
N HIS A 411 -3.52 -7.78 23.07
CA HIS A 411 -4.77 -8.50 23.31
C HIS A 411 -4.65 -10.02 23.19
N ASN A 412 -3.43 -10.55 22.94
CA ASN A 412 -3.14 -11.98 22.85
C ASN A 412 -4.08 -12.74 21.91
N MET A 413 -4.53 -12.10 20.83
CA MET A 413 -5.44 -12.74 19.88
C MET A 413 -4.68 -13.74 19.01
N ASN A 414 -5.31 -14.89 18.74
CA ASN A 414 -4.86 -15.73 17.63
C ASN A 414 -4.95 -14.93 16.31
N ILE A 415 -4.15 -15.32 15.32
CA ILE A 415 -3.96 -14.51 14.12
C ILE A 415 -5.25 -14.30 13.32
N GLN A 416 -6.13 -15.31 13.22
CA GLN A 416 -7.38 -15.15 12.47
C GLN A 416 -8.34 -14.21 13.19
N THR A 417 -8.42 -14.27 14.53
CA THR A 417 -9.20 -13.31 15.32
C THR A 417 -8.62 -11.90 15.20
N ALA A 418 -7.30 -11.73 15.30
CA ALA A 418 -6.63 -10.45 15.15
C ALA A 418 -6.91 -9.79 13.80
N VAL A 419 -6.90 -10.60 12.73
CA VAL A 419 -7.23 -10.19 11.36
C VAL A 419 -8.73 -9.89 11.21
N SER A 420 -9.62 -10.71 11.76
CA SER A 420 -11.06 -10.56 11.58
C SER A 420 -11.68 -9.43 12.39
N ALA A 421 -11.06 -9.01 13.50
CA ALA A 421 -11.58 -8.00 14.43
C ALA A 421 -12.04 -6.71 13.73
N PRO A 422 -13.16 -6.08 14.17
CA PRO A 422 -13.61 -4.80 13.63
C PRO A 422 -12.56 -3.70 13.82
N ARG A 423 -12.34 -2.91 12.77
CA ARG A 423 -11.29 -1.89 12.71
C ARG A 423 -11.83 -0.49 12.88
N ILE A 424 -10.97 0.39 13.36
CA ILE A 424 -11.14 1.85 13.28
C ILE A 424 -10.01 2.49 12.48
N HIS A 425 -10.24 3.72 12.03
CA HIS A 425 -9.26 4.50 11.31
C HIS A 425 -9.47 6.00 11.54
N HIS A 426 -8.38 6.71 11.78
CA HIS A 426 -8.33 8.16 11.74
C HIS A 426 -7.08 8.56 10.95
N GLN A 427 -7.21 9.42 9.95
CA GLN A 427 -6.09 9.91 9.13
C GLN A 427 -5.91 11.41 9.29
N TRP A 428 -6.17 11.88 10.51
CA TRP A 428 -6.27 13.29 10.88
C TRP A 428 -7.34 14.13 10.15
N LEU A 429 -7.44 14.07 8.82
CA LEU A 429 -8.51 14.67 8.05
C LEU A 429 -9.12 13.67 7.04
N PRO A 430 -10.46 13.56 6.94
CA PRO A 430 -11.48 14.28 7.74
C PRO A 430 -11.38 13.96 9.26
N ASP A 431 -11.83 14.91 10.10
CA ASP A 431 -11.79 14.83 11.57
C ASP A 431 -12.91 13.92 12.11
N GLU A 432 -12.76 12.64 11.80
CA GLU A 432 -13.69 11.57 12.16
C GLU A 432 -12.93 10.28 12.43
N ILE A 433 -13.44 9.48 13.37
CA ILE A 433 -13.09 8.06 13.48
C ILE A 433 -14.00 7.30 12.51
N ARG A 434 -13.39 6.70 11.49
CA ARG A 434 -14.07 5.71 10.66
C ARG A 434 -14.08 4.38 11.38
N VAL A 435 -15.24 3.75 11.46
CA VAL A 435 -15.46 2.53 12.24
C VAL A 435 -16.15 1.47 11.38
N GLU A 436 -15.68 0.24 11.43
CA GLU A 436 -16.41 -0.90 10.87
C GLU A 436 -17.58 -1.33 11.75
N GLN A 437 -18.54 -2.04 11.16
CA GLN A 437 -19.60 -2.69 11.92
C GLN A 437 -19.04 -3.70 12.93
N GLY A 438 -19.67 -3.81 14.10
CA GLY A 438 -19.31 -4.77 15.15
C GLY A 438 -18.63 -4.18 16.38
N ILE A 439 -18.41 -2.86 16.45
CA ILE A 439 -18.00 -2.18 17.68
C ILE A 439 -19.23 -1.92 18.56
N SER A 440 -19.09 -2.14 19.88
CA SER A 440 -20.17 -1.95 20.86
C SER A 440 -20.78 -0.55 20.77
N PRO A 441 -22.12 -0.42 20.71
CA PRO A 441 -22.78 0.89 20.76
C PRO A 441 -22.36 1.73 21.97
N ASP A 442 -22.20 1.11 23.14
CA ASP A 442 -21.74 1.80 24.36
C ASP A 442 -20.35 2.42 24.18
N THR A 443 -19.43 1.70 23.52
CA THR A 443 -18.11 2.24 23.16
C THR A 443 -18.26 3.45 22.25
N LEU A 444 -19.13 3.38 21.23
CA LEU A 444 -19.34 4.49 20.30
C LEU A 444 -19.93 5.72 21.01
N ASP A 445 -20.87 5.52 21.93
CA ASP A 445 -21.48 6.61 22.70
C ASP A 445 -20.47 7.25 23.67
N LEU A 446 -19.62 6.46 24.32
CA LEU A 446 -18.52 6.97 25.13
C LEU A 446 -17.52 7.77 24.31
N LEU A 447 -17.21 7.36 23.08
CA LEU A 447 -16.33 8.12 22.18
C LEU A 447 -16.97 9.44 21.74
N ARG A 448 -18.26 9.43 21.40
CA ARG A 448 -19.02 10.66 21.10
C ARG A 448 -19.04 11.62 22.29
N ALA A 449 -19.23 11.10 23.50
CA ALA A 449 -19.20 11.90 24.73
C ALA A 449 -17.83 12.57 24.96
N ARG A 450 -16.73 11.98 24.47
CA ARG A 450 -15.40 12.58 24.47
C ARG A 450 -15.17 13.58 23.34
N GLY A 451 -16.15 13.77 22.45
CA GLY A 451 -16.09 14.72 21.34
C GLY A 451 -15.64 14.15 20.00
N HIS A 452 -15.55 12.82 19.86
CA HIS A 452 -15.23 12.20 18.57
C HIS A 452 -16.42 12.19 17.62
N THR A 453 -16.21 12.59 16.36
CA THR A 453 -17.13 12.31 15.27
C THR A 453 -16.94 10.86 14.83
N ILE A 454 -18.01 10.06 14.81
CA ILE A 454 -17.97 8.65 14.42
C ILE A 454 -18.66 8.48 13.07
N ASN A 455 -17.95 7.90 12.11
CA ASN A 455 -18.47 7.55 10.80
C ASN A 455 -18.41 6.04 10.61
N THR A 456 -19.55 5.36 10.72
CA THR A 456 -19.61 3.90 10.54
C THR A 456 -19.77 3.57 9.07
N GLY A 457 -18.82 2.83 8.51
CA GLY A 457 -18.70 2.64 7.06
C GLY A 457 -18.45 1.21 6.62
N SER A 458 -18.01 1.08 5.38
CA SER A 458 -17.62 -0.19 4.79
C SER A 458 -16.36 -0.76 5.44
N ALA A 459 -16.18 -2.07 5.25
CA ALA A 459 -14.99 -2.76 5.72
C ALA A 459 -13.71 -2.18 5.09
N MET A 460 -12.63 -2.14 5.86
CA MET A 460 -11.39 -1.45 5.56
C MET A 460 -10.24 -2.44 5.46
N GLY A 461 -9.44 -2.35 4.41
CA GLY A 461 -8.24 -3.18 4.25
C GLY A 461 -8.51 -4.64 3.86
N ALA A 462 -7.44 -5.41 3.73
CA ALA A 462 -7.49 -6.84 3.47
C ALA A 462 -6.17 -7.51 3.88
N ILE A 463 -5.88 -7.43 5.17
CA ILE A 463 -4.61 -7.85 5.76
C ILE A 463 -4.39 -9.35 5.61
N GLN A 464 -3.19 -9.75 5.17
CA GLN A 464 -2.79 -11.16 5.15
C GLN A 464 -1.63 -11.30 6.11
N SER A 465 -1.72 -12.23 7.04
CA SER A 465 -0.73 -12.33 8.13
C SER A 465 -0.36 -13.78 8.44
N ILE A 466 0.87 -13.97 8.89
CA ILE A 466 1.38 -15.24 9.41
C ILE A 466 1.96 -14.98 10.80
N LEU A 467 1.42 -15.66 11.82
CA LEU A 467 1.98 -15.71 13.16
C LEU A 467 2.83 -16.99 13.28
N ILE A 468 4.02 -16.86 13.85
CA ILE A 468 4.97 -17.96 14.04
C ILE A 468 4.96 -18.33 15.52
N GLY A 469 4.54 -19.56 15.82
CA GLY A 469 4.53 -20.10 17.18
C GLY A 469 5.94 -20.33 17.71
N GLU A 470 6.08 -20.42 19.04
CA GLU A 470 7.37 -20.66 19.68
C GLU A 470 8.01 -22.00 19.28
N ASP A 471 7.18 -22.97 18.89
CA ASP A 471 7.53 -24.29 18.37
C ASP A 471 7.83 -24.29 16.86
N GLY A 472 7.73 -23.14 16.19
CA GLY A 472 7.88 -22.98 14.75
C GLY A 472 6.61 -23.25 13.93
N THR A 473 5.48 -23.56 14.57
CA THR A 473 4.21 -23.76 13.87
C THR A 473 3.76 -22.45 13.21
N LEU A 474 3.36 -22.52 11.93
CA LEU A 474 2.90 -21.36 11.17
C LEU A 474 1.38 -21.26 11.19
N TYR A 475 0.86 -20.14 11.70
CA TYR A 475 -0.57 -19.85 11.72
C TYR A 475 -0.87 -18.74 10.70
N GLY A 476 -1.60 -19.08 9.64
CA GLY A 476 -2.05 -18.10 8.65
C GLY A 476 -3.40 -17.49 9.02
N GLY A 477 -3.50 -16.16 8.89
CA GLY A 477 -4.75 -15.41 9.01
C GLY A 477 -5.03 -14.64 7.73
N ALA A 478 -6.12 -15.00 7.05
CA ALA A 478 -6.56 -14.35 5.83
C ALA A 478 -7.78 -13.46 6.09
N ASP A 479 -7.81 -12.25 5.52
CA ASP A 479 -8.89 -11.31 5.79
C ASP A 479 -10.23 -11.78 5.19
N PRO A 480 -11.27 -12.03 6.00
CA PRO A 480 -12.57 -12.48 5.50
C PRO A 480 -13.30 -11.40 4.68
N ARG A 481 -12.87 -10.13 4.74
CA ARG A 481 -13.50 -9.01 4.00
C ARG A 481 -13.29 -9.09 2.50
N ARG A 482 -12.30 -9.86 2.02
CA ARG A 482 -12.11 -10.15 0.60
C ARG A 482 -12.35 -11.63 0.35
N SER A 483 -13.33 -11.94 -0.49
CA SER A 483 -13.70 -13.31 -0.87
C SER A 483 -12.57 -14.08 -1.57
N THR A 484 -11.55 -13.39 -2.07
CA THR A 484 -10.37 -13.97 -2.73
C THR A 484 -9.16 -14.09 -1.79
N SER A 485 -9.27 -13.70 -0.52
CA SER A 485 -8.22 -13.93 0.47
C SER A 485 -8.08 -15.42 0.75
N SER A 486 -6.86 -15.88 1.03
CA SER A 486 -6.61 -17.27 1.41
C SER A 486 -5.34 -17.36 2.26
N ALA A 487 -5.32 -18.33 3.17
CA ALA A 487 -4.15 -18.76 3.91
C ALA A 487 -3.96 -20.27 3.67
N MET A 488 -2.76 -20.67 3.25
CA MET A 488 -2.44 -22.06 2.89
C MET A 488 -1.11 -22.45 3.53
N GLY A 489 -1.04 -23.68 4.06
CA GLY A 489 0.19 -24.31 4.55
C GLY A 489 0.51 -25.56 3.74
N PHE A 490 1.80 -25.90 3.63
CA PHE A 490 2.31 -26.98 2.79
C PHE A 490 3.28 -27.89 3.54
#